data_AF-A0A178DGY7-F1
#
_entry.id   AF-A0A178DGY7-F1
#
_cell.length_a   1.000
_cell.length_b   1.000
_cell.length_c   1.000
_cell.angle_alpha   90.00
_cell.angle_beta   90.00
_cell.angle_gamma   90.00
#
_symmetry.space_group_name_H-M   'P 1'
#
loop_
_entity.id
_entity.type
_entity.pdbx_description
1 polymer ?
#
loop_
_entity_poly.entity_id
_entity_poly.type
_entity_poly.pdbx_seq_one_letter_code
_entity_poly.pdbx_strand_id
1 'polypeptide(L)'
;MNWFKQQLANVVGTEEPEYGPSAVQPVTKQEVPYSILSKDDLRWKAMDHTNVETETFYFYADDGTTALAQVIYSNVGGLHTTAQFNSKIFDYEGPGKHLWCSDPLKDYGFDEPKTSFYADNVALEMNEAGDTYTIKSARNDNCIVNLTVKKAAPGFQVGKDGTTYFGTDHKHPWGSMRHAFWLRCTVTGTMQTPTKTYNLEGKGTYIYALQGMKPHHLANRWNFANIHTKDYSAILMEYTTPASYGKTTVGVGGIAKDGELIFAGECTAEHLTSMRETPHDWPEPRTILWKWDGQKDGKAVHGEIRGELPAKSDRVDVLAHLPGFVKSFIGHATGLKPHIFQYLSNDQLELKIKVGDEPEISEPGKVFSEATFIS
;
A
#
# COMPACT_ATOMS: atom_id res chain seq x y z
N MET A 1 -21.67 29.35 19.41
CA MET A 1 -20.40 29.95 18.97
C MET A 1 -19.15 29.16 19.40
N ASN A 2 -19.17 28.39 20.50
CA ASN A 2 -18.04 27.52 20.88
C ASN A 2 -18.01 26.14 20.17
N TRP A 3 -19.16 25.56 19.81
CA TRP A 3 -19.20 24.28 19.07
C TRP A 3 -18.63 24.38 17.64
N PHE A 4 -18.91 25.48 16.94
CA PHE A 4 -18.37 25.73 15.59
C PHE A 4 -16.86 26.00 15.61
N LYS A 5 -16.34 26.65 16.67
CA LYS A 5 -14.89 26.81 16.89
C LYS A 5 -14.22 25.49 17.27
N GLN A 6 -14.92 24.59 17.96
CA GLN A 6 -14.40 23.26 18.33
C GLN A 6 -14.42 22.31 17.13
N GLN A 7 -15.45 22.36 16.28
CA GLN A 7 -15.43 21.68 14.98
C GLN A 7 -14.36 22.24 14.06
N LEU A 8 -14.19 23.57 14.00
CA LEU A 8 -13.08 24.19 13.27
C LEU A 8 -11.72 23.81 13.86
N ALA A 9 -11.52 23.78 15.18
CA ALA A 9 -10.25 23.34 15.77
C ALA A 9 -9.95 21.85 15.49
N ASN A 10 -10.98 21.00 15.53
CA ASN A 10 -10.89 19.57 15.17
C ASN A 10 -10.64 19.33 13.68
N VAL A 11 -10.76 20.37 12.84
CA VAL A 11 -10.71 20.30 11.37
C VAL A 11 -9.54 21.11 10.79
N VAL A 12 -9.13 22.19 11.46
CA VAL A 12 -8.13 23.18 11.03
C VAL A 12 -6.76 22.92 11.66
N GLY A 13 -6.64 21.94 12.54
CA GLY A 13 -5.36 21.56 13.14
C GLY A 13 -4.81 22.67 14.01
N THR A 14 -5.24 22.72 15.28
CA THR A 14 -4.28 23.13 16.31
C THR A 14 -3.05 22.24 16.18
N GLU A 15 -1.82 22.76 16.41
CA GLU A 15 -0.64 21.90 16.52
C GLU A 15 -1.02 20.65 17.32
N GLU A 16 -0.85 19.47 16.71
CA GLU A 16 -1.16 18.24 17.41
C GLU A 16 -0.37 18.23 18.73
N PRO A 17 -1.00 17.85 19.86
CA PRO A 17 -0.25 17.63 21.07
C PRO A 17 0.94 16.70 20.80
N GLU A 18 2.10 17.03 21.36
CA GLU A 18 3.24 16.12 21.32
C GLU A 18 2.93 14.93 22.25
N TYR A 19 2.50 13.81 21.67
CA TYR A 19 2.22 12.56 22.38
C TYR A 19 3.51 11.77 22.68
N GLY A 20 4.52 11.93 21.81
CA GLY A 20 5.80 11.22 21.90
C GLY A 20 5.76 9.78 21.34
N PRO A 21 6.93 9.13 21.22
CA PRO A 21 7.04 7.82 20.59
C PRO A 21 6.32 6.70 21.35
N SER A 22 6.11 6.85 22.66
CA SER A 22 5.37 5.87 23.48
C SER A 22 3.88 5.79 23.15
N ALA A 23 3.34 6.77 22.43
CA ALA A 23 1.96 6.73 21.95
C ALA A 23 1.80 5.84 20.71
N VAL A 24 2.91 5.43 20.07
CA VAL A 24 2.89 4.45 18.98
C VAL A 24 3.18 3.08 19.57
N GLN A 25 2.35 2.10 19.21
CA GLN A 25 2.50 0.71 19.60
C GLN A 25 2.75 -0.10 18.32
N PRO A 26 4.01 -0.17 17.83
CA PRO A 26 4.31 -0.76 16.53
C PRO A 26 3.91 -2.22 16.48
N VAL A 27 3.34 -2.63 15.35
CA VAL A 27 2.97 -4.03 15.09
C VAL A 27 4.16 -4.99 15.24
N THR A 28 5.38 -4.52 14.93
CA THR A 28 6.63 -5.29 15.04
C THR A 28 7.06 -5.60 16.48
N LYS A 29 6.41 -4.97 17.49
CA LYS A 29 6.67 -5.21 18.92
C LYS A 29 5.64 -6.12 19.58
N GLN A 30 4.67 -6.65 18.83
CA GLN A 30 3.75 -7.65 19.35
C GLN A 30 4.48 -8.98 19.61
N GLU A 31 3.97 -9.79 20.56
CA GLU A 31 4.61 -11.07 20.93
C GLU A 31 4.64 -12.09 19.78
N VAL A 32 3.60 -12.09 18.96
CA VAL A 32 3.52 -12.91 17.75
C VAL A 32 4.28 -12.18 16.64
N PRO A 33 5.32 -12.76 16.03
CA PRO A 33 6.11 -12.07 15.00
C PRO A 33 5.29 -11.81 13.73
N TYR A 34 4.49 -12.78 13.31
CA TYR A 34 3.56 -12.67 12.19
C TYR A 34 2.47 -13.74 12.28
N SER A 35 1.41 -13.57 11.50
CA SER A 35 0.31 -14.52 11.35
C SER A 35 0.03 -14.80 9.87
N ILE A 36 -0.35 -16.04 9.58
CA ILE A 36 -0.83 -16.45 8.25
C ILE A 36 -2.29 -16.07 8.11
N LEU A 37 -2.64 -15.42 7.01
CA LEU A 37 -3.99 -14.91 6.79
C LEU A 37 -4.99 -16.04 6.56
N SER A 38 -6.08 -15.97 7.31
CA SER A 38 -7.33 -16.63 7.00
C SER A 38 -8.22 -15.74 6.13
N LYS A 39 -9.34 -16.30 5.65
CA LYS A 39 -10.37 -15.51 4.94
C LYS A 39 -10.96 -14.41 5.83
N ASP A 40 -11.08 -14.64 7.13
CA ASP A 40 -11.66 -13.67 8.07
C ASP A 40 -10.79 -12.42 8.27
N ASP A 41 -9.47 -12.57 8.09
CA ASP A 41 -8.53 -11.45 8.13
C ASP A 41 -8.69 -10.50 6.94
N LEU A 42 -9.37 -10.94 5.89
CA LEU A 42 -9.63 -10.20 4.65
C LEU A 42 -11.04 -9.60 4.61
N ARG A 43 -11.76 -9.62 5.73
CA ARG A 43 -13.07 -8.99 5.84
C ARG A 43 -12.93 -7.48 5.90
N TRP A 44 -13.71 -6.79 5.07
CA TRP A 44 -13.91 -5.35 5.15
C TRP A 44 -14.44 -4.99 6.54
N LYS A 45 -13.76 -4.07 7.22
CA LYS A 45 -14.19 -3.53 8.52
C LYS A 45 -15.31 -2.52 8.33
N ALA A 46 -15.23 -1.69 7.29
CA ALA A 46 -16.20 -0.64 6.97
C ALA A 46 -16.54 0.20 8.21
N MET A 47 -15.52 0.85 8.79
CA MET A 47 -15.67 1.54 10.08
C MET A 47 -16.63 2.74 9.97
N ASP A 48 -17.33 3.01 11.06
CA ASP A 48 -18.31 4.10 11.21
C ASP A 48 -17.67 5.46 11.53
N HIS A 49 -16.38 5.49 11.79
CA HIS A 49 -15.58 6.69 12.05
C HIS A 49 -14.49 6.88 11.01
N THR A 50 -13.74 7.98 11.14
CA THR A 50 -12.72 8.39 10.15
C THR A 50 -11.76 7.26 9.82
N ASN A 51 -11.75 6.82 8.56
CA ASN A 51 -10.85 5.80 8.09
C ASN A 51 -10.57 5.90 6.58
N VAL A 52 -9.51 5.23 6.15
CA VAL A 52 -9.22 4.90 4.76
C VAL A 52 -8.98 3.40 4.70
N GLU A 53 -9.87 2.68 4.03
CA GLU A 53 -9.81 1.23 3.87
C GLU A 53 -9.61 0.90 2.39
N THR A 54 -8.59 0.12 2.07
CA THR A 54 -8.24 -0.17 0.67
C THR A 54 -7.94 -1.63 0.43
N GLU A 55 -8.38 -2.11 -0.72
CA GLU A 55 -7.90 -3.34 -1.33
C GLU A 55 -7.20 -2.99 -2.63
N THR A 56 -5.90 -3.25 -2.69
CA THR A 56 -5.03 -2.84 -3.80
C THR A 56 -4.38 -4.07 -4.42
N PHE A 57 -4.44 -4.13 -5.74
CA PHE A 57 -3.85 -5.20 -6.53
C PHE A 57 -2.82 -4.62 -7.51
N TYR A 58 -1.64 -5.23 -7.55
CA TYR A 58 -0.59 -4.94 -8.53
C TYR A 58 -0.41 -6.14 -9.44
N PHE A 59 -0.21 -5.89 -10.73
CA PHE A 59 -0.09 -6.91 -11.76
C PHE A 59 1.19 -6.72 -12.56
N TYR A 60 1.89 -7.81 -12.81
CA TYR A 60 3.11 -7.89 -13.61
C TYR A 60 2.94 -9.01 -14.64
N ALA A 61 2.48 -8.65 -15.82
CA ALA A 61 2.28 -9.59 -16.91
C ALA A 61 3.61 -10.06 -17.51
N ASP A 62 3.61 -11.25 -18.08
CA ASP A 62 4.80 -11.87 -18.69
C ASP A 62 5.27 -11.09 -19.93
N ASP A 63 4.37 -10.38 -20.61
CA ASP A 63 4.69 -9.51 -21.75
C ASP A 63 5.39 -8.19 -21.38
N GLY A 64 5.58 -7.93 -20.08
CA GLY A 64 6.18 -6.69 -19.57
C GLY A 64 5.17 -5.68 -19.04
N THR A 65 3.86 -5.84 -19.31
CA THR A 65 2.82 -4.93 -18.83
C THR A 65 2.79 -4.90 -17.30
N THR A 66 2.81 -3.70 -16.72
CA THR A 66 2.55 -3.48 -15.30
C THR A 66 1.25 -2.71 -15.15
N ALA A 67 0.42 -3.11 -14.19
CA ALA A 67 -0.89 -2.50 -13.97
C ALA A 67 -1.32 -2.57 -12.51
N LEU A 68 -2.37 -1.81 -12.17
CA LEU A 68 -2.99 -1.78 -10.85
C LEU A 68 -4.51 -1.70 -10.95
N ALA A 69 -5.19 -2.31 -9.99
CA ALA A 69 -6.59 -2.07 -9.67
C ALA A 69 -6.74 -1.85 -8.16
N GLN A 70 -7.59 -0.94 -7.74
CA GLN A 70 -7.79 -0.63 -6.33
C GLN A 70 -9.23 -0.24 -6.03
N VAL A 71 -9.76 -0.75 -4.92
CA VAL A 71 -10.98 -0.23 -4.29
C VAL A 71 -10.57 0.57 -3.06
N ILE A 72 -11.13 1.77 -2.92
CA ILE A 72 -11.02 2.59 -1.72
C ILE A 72 -12.41 2.73 -1.12
N TYR A 73 -12.55 2.44 0.16
CA TYR A 73 -13.74 2.71 0.97
C TYR A 73 -13.30 3.58 2.15
N SER A 74 -13.76 4.82 2.19
CA SER A 74 -13.32 5.78 3.20
C SER A 74 -14.51 6.40 3.90
N ASN A 75 -14.40 6.58 5.21
CA ASN A 75 -15.32 7.39 5.98
C ASN A 75 -14.61 8.69 6.38
N VAL A 76 -15.17 9.83 6.00
CA VAL A 76 -14.63 11.15 6.31
C VAL A 76 -15.36 11.72 7.52
N GLY A 77 -14.68 11.79 8.66
CA GLY A 77 -15.18 12.45 9.87
C GLY A 77 -16.32 11.72 10.58
N GLY A 78 -16.63 10.46 10.23
CA GLY A 78 -17.82 9.75 10.72
C GLY A 78 -19.13 10.21 10.07
N LEU A 79 -19.04 11.05 9.02
CA LEU A 79 -20.20 11.75 8.44
C LEU A 79 -20.54 11.27 7.04
N HIS A 80 -19.52 11.02 6.22
CA HIS A 80 -19.70 10.69 4.82
C HIS A 80 -18.80 9.53 4.42
N THR A 81 -19.42 8.45 3.98
CA THR A 81 -18.73 7.35 3.31
C THR A 81 -18.60 7.67 1.82
N THR A 82 -17.43 7.39 1.27
CA THR A 82 -17.14 7.47 -0.16
C THR A 82 -16.44 6.20 -0.60
N ALA A 83 -16.79 5.69 -1.79
CA ALA A 83 -16.06 4.61 -2.41
C ALA A 83 -15.52 5.02 -3.78
N GLN A 84 -14.35 4.51 -4.14
CA GLN A 84 -13.71 4.73 -5.45
C GLN A 84 -13.15 3.43 -6.01
N PHE A 85 -13.17 3.30 -7.33
CA PHE A 85 -12.40 2.29 -8.06
C PHE A 85 -11.33 3.01 -8.88
N ASN A 86 -10.08 2.58 -8.73
CA ASN A 86 -8.97 3.07 -9.51
C ASN A 86 -8.40 1.96 -10.38
N SER A 87 -8.03 2.28 -11.61
CA SER A 87 -7.23 1.42 -12.47
C SER A 87 -6.06 2.20 -13.07
N LYS A 88 -4.90 1.54 -13.15
CA LYS A 88 -3.69 2.10 -13.77
C LYS A 88 -3.09 1.10 -14.73
N ILE A 89 -2.76 1.54 -15.94
CA ILE A 89 -1.85 0.82 -16.84
C ILE A 89 -0.59 1.68 -16.95
N PHE A 90 0.52 1.15 -16.45
CA PHE A 90 1.79 1.85 -16.49
C PHE A 90 2.36 1.85 -17.91
N ASP A 91 3.16 2.89 -18.21
CA ASP A 91 3.74 3.16 -19.52
C ASP A 91 2.83 2.93 -20.74
N TYR A 92 1.54 3.26 -20.59
CA TYR A 92 0.49 3.04 -21.59
C TYR A 92 0.82 3.66 -22.97
N GLU A 93 1.35 4.89 -23.00
CA GLU A 93 1.82 5.56 -24.23
C GLU A 93 3.36 5.67 -24.29
N GLY A 94 4.05 4.80 -23.56
CA GLY A 94 5.50 4.80 -23.37
C GLY A 94 5.94 5.29 -21.99
N PRO A 95 7.26 5.33 -21.74
CA PRO A 95 7.82 5.58 -20.40
C PRO A 95 7.27 6.85 -19.73
N GLY A 96 6.71 6.68 -18.53
CA GLY A 96 6.13 7.74 -17.70
C GLY A 96 4.79 8.29 -18.18
N LYS A 97 4.21 7.73 -19.26
CA LYS A 97 2.89 8.11 -19.76
C LYS A 97 1.87 7.04 -19.41
N HIS A 98 1.42 7.09 -18.16
CA HIS A 98 0.49 6.12 -17.60
C HIS A 98 -0.96 6.44 -18.00
N LEU A 99 -1.78 5.40 -18.13
CA LEU A 99 -3.23 5.54 -18.10
C LEU A 99 -3.69 5.44 -16.65
N TRP A 100 -4.42 6.43 -16.15
CA TRP A 100 -4.99 6.45 -14.81
C TRP A 100 -6.48 6.75 -14.90
N CYS A 101 -7.31 5.84 -14.39
CA CYS A 101 -8.74 6.04 -14.21
C CYS A 101 -9.03 6.01 -12.70
N SER A 102 -9.78 7.00 -12.21
CA SER A 102 -10.17 7.12 -10.81
C SER A 102 -11.62 7.54 -10.76
N ASP A 103 -12.47 6.58 -10.40
CA ASP A 103 -13.90 6.66 -10.62
C ASP A 103 -14.66 6.59 -9.28
N PRO A 104 -15.43 7.63 -8.91
CA PRO A 104 -16.28 7.56 -7.75
C PRO A 104 -17.41 6.54 -7.98
N LEU A 105 -17.69 5.75 -6.95
CA LEU A 105 -18.67 4.67 -6.99
C LEU A 105 -20.01 5.09 -6.36
N LYS A 106 -21.08 4.41 -6.77
CA LYS A 106 -22.45 4.55 -6.26
C LYS A 106 -23.04 3.18 -5.99
N ASP A 107 -24.07 3.14 -5.16
CA ASP A 107 -24.82 1.93 -4.81
C ASP A 107 -23.89 0.80 -4.35
N TYR A 108 -22.89 1.16 -3.56
CA TYR A 108 -21.85 0.26 -3.11
C TYR A 108 -22.24 -0.47 -1.82
N GLY A 109 -21.76 -1.70 -1.68
CA GLY A 109 -22.02 -2.56 -0.54
C GLY A 109 -21.09 -3.77 -0.52
N PHE A 110 -21.36 -4.67 0.43
CA PHE A 110 -20.58 -5.88 0.63
C PHE A 110 -21.49 -7.10 0.55
N ASP A 111 -20.90 -8.28 0.33
CA ASP A 111 -21.56 -9.54 0.66
C ASP A 111 -21.80 -9.66 2.18
N GLU A 112 -22.63 -10.62 2.60
CA GLU A 112 -22.92 -10.85 4.02
C GLU A 112 -21.66 -11.13 4.86
N PRO A 113 -20.69 -11.95 4.39
CA PRO A 113 -19.41 -12.12 5.10
C PRO A 113 -18.54 -10.87 5.13
N LYS A 114 -18.78 -9.86 4.29
CA LYS A 114 -17.91 -8.72 4.02
C LYS A 114 -16.54 -9.10 3.48
N THR A 115 -16.47 -10.11 2.62
CA THR A 115 -15.25 -10.51 1.89
C THR A 115 -15.26 -10.08 0.43
N SER A 116 -16.41 -9.61 -0.06
CA SER A 116 -16.59 -9.12 -1.42
C SER A 116 -17.18 -7.70 -1.37
N PHE A 117 -16.86 -6.90 -2.39
CA PHE A 117 -17.32 -5.53 -2.56
C PHE A 117 -18.04 -5.39 -3.91
N TYR A 118 -19.19 -4.71 -3.90
CA TYR A 118 -20.02 -4.48 -5.07
C TYR A 118 -20.37 -3.00 -5.18
N ALA A 119 -20.50 -2.50 -6.41
CA ALA A 119 -21.03 -1.19 -6.74
C ALA A 119 -21.57 -1.20 -8.17
N ASP A 120 -22.16 -0.09 -8.63
CA ASP A 120 -22.56 0.07 -10.02
C ASP A 120 -21.41 -0.20 -11.00
N ASN A 121 -21.55 -1.26 -11.80
CA ASN A 121 -20.57 -1.74 -12.79
C ASN A 121 -19.20 -2.12 -12.22
N VAL A 122 -19.10 -2.40 -10.91
CA VAL A 122 -17.88 -2.87 -10.24
C VAL A 122 -18.20 -4.05 -9.33
N ALA A 123 -17.39 -5.10 -9.42
CA ALA A 123 -17.42 -6.22 -8.48
C ALA A 123 -16.00 -6.68 -8.14
N LEU A 124 -15.74 -6.85 -6.85
CA LEU A 124 -14.54 -7.46 -6.30
C LEU A 124 -14.99 -8.64 -5.44
N GLU A 125 -14.83 -9.86 -5.97
CA GLU A 125 -15.49 -11.05 -5.46
C GLU A 125 -14.46 -12.03 -4.91
N MET A 126 -14.51 -12.34 -3.62
CA MET A 126 -13.72 -13.41 -3.01
C MET A 126 -14.43 -14.75 -3.18
N ASN A 127 -13.72 -15.79 -3.60
CA ASN A 127 -14.30 -17.12 -3.70
C ASN A 127 -14.57 -17.77 -2.33
N GLU A 128 -15.27 -18.90 -2.32
CA GLU A 128 -15.60 -19.62 -1.08
C GLU A 128 -14.34 -20.02 -0.29
N ALA A 129 -13.32 -20.52 -0.99
CA ALA A 129 -12.06 -20.99 -0.40
C ALA A 129 -11.19 -19.87 0.21
N GLY A 130 -11.44 -18.59 -0.11
CA GLY A 130 -10.65 -17.47 0.41
C GLY A 130 -9.26 -17.35 -0.19
N ASP A 131 -9.07 -17.84 -1.41
CA ASP A 131 -7.77 -17.88 -2.10
C ASP A 131 -7.77 -17.19 -3.47
N THR A 132 -8.93 -16.73 -3.95
CA THR A 132 -9.07 -16.14 -5.28
C THR A 132 -10.02 -14.94 -5.24
N TYR A 133 -9.58 -13.83 -5.82
CA TYR A 133 -10.41 -12.68 -6.13
C TYR A 133 -10.73 -12.62 -7.63
N THR A 134 -11.96 -12.26 -7.98
CA THR A 134 -12.32 -11.80 -9.32
C THR A 134 -12.63 -10.30 -9.28
N ILE A 135 -12.01 -9.53 -10.18
CA ILE A 135 -12.13 -8.08 -10.27
C ILE A 135 -12.78 -7.74 -11.60
N LYS A 136 -13.97 -7.15 -11.57
CA LYS A 136 -14.70 -6.70 -12.76
C LYS A 136 -15.01 -5.22 -12.61
N SER A 137 -14.69 -4.43 -13.62
CA SER A 137 -15.10 -3.04 -13.71
C SER A 137 -15.41 -2.68 -15.16
N ALA A 138 -16.66 -2.27 -15.41
CA ALA A 138 -17.07 -1.60 -16.64
C ALA A 138 -17.45 -0.15 -16.33
N ARG A 139 -16.83 0.44 -15.29
CA ARG A 139 -17.15 1.78 -14.80
C ARG A 139 -16.65 2.88 -15.72
N ASN A 140 -15.56 2.63 -16.44
CA ASN A 140 -14.89 3.61 -17.28
C ASN A 140 -14.45 2.97 -18.60
N ASP A 141 -15.00 3.45 -19.72
CA ASP A 141 -14.70 2.90 -21.06
C ASP A 141 -13.24 3.11 -21.48
N ASN A 142 -12.50 4.01 -20.80
CA ASN A 142 -11.06 4.14 -21.01
C ASN A 142 -10.29 2.92 -20.48
N CYS A 143 -10.85 2.20 -19.51
CA CYS A 143 -10.23 1.02 -18.91
C CYS A 143 -11.27 0.08 -18.29
N ILE A 144 -11.71 -0.92 -19.08
CA ILE A 144 -12.54 -2.02 -18.62
C ILE A 144 -11.63 -3.09 -18.00
N VAL A 145 -11.95 -3.56 -16.79
CA VAL A 145 -11.16 -4.53 -16.03
C VAL A 145 -11.93 -5.84 -15.89
N ASN A 146 -11.28 -6.97 -16.19
CA ASN A 146 -11.80 -8.30 -15.93
C ASN A 146 -10.66 -9.26 -15.60
N LEU A 147 -10.34 -9.39 -14.31
CA LEU A 147 -9.16 -10.10 -13.83
C LEU A 147 -9.53 -11.15 -12.78
N THR A 148 -8.75 -12.21 -12.74
CA THR A 148 -8.77 -13.21 -11.67
C THR A 148 -7.40 -13.27 -11.03
N VAL A 149 -7.34 -13.14 -9.70
CA VAL A 149 -6.12 -13.12 -8.91
C VAL A 149 -6.20 -14.28 -7.92
N LYS A 150 -5.32 -15.26 -8.07
CA LYS A 150 -5.25 -16.43 -7.19
C LYS A 150 -3.97 -16.43 -6.38
N LYS A 151 -4.09 -16.61 -5.07
CA LYS A 151 -2.97 -16.72 -4.14
C LYS A 151 -2.09 -17.94 -4.49
N ALA A 152 -0.78 -17.72 -4.61
CA ALA A 152 0.21 -18.75 -4.95
C ALA A 152 1.17 -19.09 -3.79
N ALA A 153 1.17 -18.30 -2.72
CA ALA A 153 1.88 -18.57 -1.47
C ALA A 153 1.04 -18.10 -0.27
N PRO A 154 1.29 -18.57 0.97
CA PRO A 154 0.54 -18.10 2.14
C PRO A 154 0.53 -16.58 2.26
N GLY A 155 -0.65 -16.01 2.48
CA GLY A 155 -0.81 -14.60 2.81
C GLY A 155 -0.38 -14.37 4.25
N PHE A 156 0.10 -13.18 4.58
CA PHE A 156 0.56 -12.87 5.94
C PHE A 156 0.22 -11.45 6.37
N GLN A 157 0.31 -11.23 7.67
CA GLN A 157 0.41 -9.92 8.30
C GLN A 157 1.48 -9.99 9.39
N VAL A 158 2.24 -8.92 9.59
CA VAL A 158 3.18 -8.81 10.72
C VAL A 158 2.38 -8.72 12.01
N GLY A 159 2.89 -9.24 13.12
CA GLY A 159 2.12 -9.30 14.35
C GLY A 159 1.00 -10.33 14.33
N LYS A 160 0.16 -10.27 15.36
CA LYS A 160 -1.05 -11.09 15.49
C LYS A 160 -2.18 -10.63 14.55
N ASP A 161 -2.22 -9.34 14.21
CA ASP A 161 -3.37 -8.68 13.57
C ASP A 161 -2.99 -7.68 12.46
N GLY A 162 -1.71 -7.56 12.12
CA GLY A 162 -1.24 -6.60 11.12
C GLY A 162 -1.26 -5.15 11.58
N THR A 163 -1.59 -4.85 12.84
CA THR A 163 -2.03 -3.52 13.28
C THR A 163 -1.03 -2.84 14.22
N THR A 164 -0.62 -1.63 13.83
CA THR A 164 0.01 -0.66 14.73
C THR A 164 -1.07 0.22 15.35
N TYR A 165 -1.00 0.45 16.65
CA TYR A 165 -1.98 1.22 17.39
C TYR A 165 -1.41 2.57 17.85
N PHE A 166 -2.26 3.58 17.91
CA PHE A 166 -1.92 4.95 18.31
C PHE A 166 -2.77 5.37 19.50
N GLY A 167 -2.12 5.83 20.56
CA GLY A 167 -2.78 6.26 21.79
C GLY A 167 -1.85 6.30 22.99
N THR A 168 -2.01 7.30 23.86
CA THR A 168 -1.33 7.34 25.17
C THR A 168 -1.93 6.35 26.18
N ASP A 169 -3.21 5.99 26.01
CA ASP A 169 -3.83 4.84 26.68
C ASP A 169 -3.83 3.64 25.73
N HIS A 170 -2.91 2.70 25.95
CA HIS A 170 -2.77 1.49 25.12
C HIS A 170 -3.99 0.57 25.17
N LYS A 171 -4.86 0.71 26.17
CA LYS A 171 -6.11 -0.08 26.25
C LYS A 171 -7.22 0.50 25.39
N HIS A 172 -7.13 1.78 25.03
CA HIS A 172 -8.13 2.50 24.24
C HIS A 172 -7.43 3.35 23.17
N PRO A 173 -6.76 2.72 22.18
CA PRO A 173 -6.12 3.45 21.10
C PRO A 173 -7.16 4.24 20.31
N TRP A 174 -6.81 5.46 19.90
CA TRP A 174 -7.67 6.34 19.10
C TRP A 174 -7.42 6.23 17.60
N GLY A 175 -6.35 5.53 17.20
CA GLY A 175 -5.99 5.36 15.80
C GLY A 175 -5.27 4.04 15.55
N SER A 176 -5.24 3.63 14.29
CA SER A 176 -4.59 2.40 13.88
C SER A 176 -4.08 2.47 12.44
N MET A 177 -3.04 1.67 12.16
CA MET A 177 -2.56 1.36 10.82
C MET A 177 -2.45 -0.14 10.65
N ARG A 178 -3.20 -0.73 9.73
CA ARG A 178 -3.17 -2.17 9.46
C ARG A 178 -2.72 -2.46 8.03
N HIS A 179 -1.89 -3.48 7.88
CA HIS A 179 -1.55 -4.05 6.58
C HIS A 179 -1.61 -5.59 6.59
N ALA A 180 -2.15 -6.17 5.52
CA ALA A 180 -2.16 -7.60 5.24
C ALA A 180 -1.86 -7.84 3.75
N PHE A 181 -1.16 -8.94 3.44
CA PHE A 181 -0.56 -9.12 2.13
C PHE A 181 -0.77 -10.53 1.57
N TRP A 182 -1.08 -10.62 0.27
CA TRP A 182 -0.72 -11.78 -0.56
C TRP A 182 0.42 -11.34 -1.48
N LEU A 183 1.64 -11.79 -1.18
CA LEU A 183 2.84 -11.35 -1.90
C LEU A 183 2.95 -11.90 -3.31
N ARG A 184 2.51 -13.14 -3.46
CA ARG A 184 2.69 -13.92 -4.67
C ARG A 184 1.36 -14.51 -5.07
N CYS A 185 0.81 -13.96 -6.14
CA CYS A 185 -0.41 -14.40 -6.78
C CYS A 185 -0.13 -14.70 -8.26
N THR A 186 -0.94 -15.57 -8.85
CA THR A 186 -1.10 -15.64 -10.31
C THR A 186 -2.25 -14.74 -10.72
N VAL A 187 -2.07 -13.98 -11.81
CA VAL A 187 -3.13 -13.19 -12.43
C VAL A 187 -3.43 -13.69 -13.84
N THR A 188 -4.71 -13.72 -14.20
CA THR A 188 -5.20 -13.95 -15.55
C THR A 188 -6.34 -13.00 -15.87
N GLY A 189 -6.57 -12.73 -17.16
CA GLY A 189 -7.68 -11.89 -17.64
C GLY A 189 -7.18 -10.67 -18.39
N THR A 190 -8.00 -9.62 -18.45
CA THR A 190 -7.71 -8.45 -19.30
C THR A 190 -7.96 -7.11 -18.61
N MET A 191 -7.19 -6.12 -19.06
CA MET A 191 -7.57 -4.72 -18.97
C MET A 191 -7.69 -4.19 -20.40
N GLN A 192 -8.82 -3.59 -20.75
CA GLN A 192 -9.14 -3.18 -22.10
C GLN A 192 -9.32 -1.66 -22.18
N THR A 193 -8.60 -1.03 -23.08
CA THR A 193 -8.76 0.39 -23.46
C THR A 193 -9.46 0.47 -24.82
N PRO A 194 -9.88 1.67 -25.27
CA PRO A 194 -10.50 1.85 -26.58
C PRO A 194 -9.62 1.42 -27.76
N THR A 195 -8.30 1.39 -27.57
CA THR A 195 -7.32 1.12 -28.63
C THR A 195 -6.61 -0.22 -28.49
N LYS A 196 -6.56 -0.81 -27.29
CA LYS A 196 -5.80 -2.03 -27.02
C LYS A 196 -6.40 -2.85 -25.89
N THR A 197 -6.38 -4.17 -26.06
CA THR A 197 -6.61 -5.11 -24.95
C THR A 197 -5.26 -5.61 -24.43
N TYR A 198 -5.05 -5.49 -23.13
CA TYR A 198 -3.90 -6.00 -22.41
C TYR A 198 -4.27 -7.34 -21.79
N ASN A 199 -3.59 -8.42 -22.19
CA ASN A 199 -3.75 -9.73 -21.55
C ASN A 199 -2.82 -9.78 -20.34
N LEU A 200 -3.39 -9.78 -19.14
CA LEU A 200 -2.63 -9.83 -17.90
C LEU A 200 -2.52 -11.27 -17.43
N GLU A 201 -1.61 -12.01 -18.04
CA GLU A 201 -1.13 -13.30 -17.58
C GLU A 201 0.24 -13.12 -16.92
N GLY A 202 0.37 -13.50 -15.65
CA GLY A 202 1.63 -13.38 -14.94
C GLY A 202 1.46 -13.35 -13.42
N LYS A 203 2.21 -12.48 -12.75
CA LYS A 203 2.27 -12.39 -11.29
C LYS A 203 1.47 -11.20 -10.76
N GLY A 204 1.06 -11.30 -9.51
CA GLY A 204 0.44 -10.18 -8.81
C GLY A 204 0.67 -10.17 -7.31
N THR A 205 0.29 -9.05 -6.71
CA THR A 205 0.30 -8.81 -5.27
C THR A 205 -1.07 -8.28 -4.88
N TYR A 206 -1.58 -8.70 -3.73
CA TYR A 206 -2.76 -8.11 -3.10
C TYR A 206 -2.37 -7.52 -1.74
N ILE A 207 -2.88 -6.32 -1.46
CA ILE A 207 -2.66 -5.60 -0.21
C ILE A 207 -4.02 -5.15 0.31
N TYR A 208 -4.30 -5.51 1.57
CA TYR A 208 -5.39 -4.94 2.34
C TYR A 208 -4.81 -3.99 3.38
N ALA A 209 -5.12 -2.70 3.24
CA ALA A 209 -4.72 -1.67 4.19
C ALA A 209 -5.94 -1.05 4.87
N LEU A 210 -5.84 -0.78 6.18
CA LEU A 210 -6.85 -0.05 6.92
C LEU A 210 -6.19 0.96 7.84
N GLN A 211 -6.44 2.22 7.55
CA GLN A 211 -6.06 3.33 8.37
C GLN A 211 -7.26 3.82 9.18
N GLY A 212 -7.23 3.62 10.49
CA GLY A 212 -8.29 4.05 11.43
C GLY A 212 -8.11 5.47 11.98
N MET A 213 -7.55 6.39 11.19
CA MET A 213 -7.36 7.80 11.57
C MET A 213 -7.13 8.69 10.34
N LYS A 214 -6.94 9.99 10.54
CA LYS A 214 -6.64 10.93 9.43
C LYS A 214 -5.23 10.70 8.87
N PRO A 215 -5.03 10.70 7.53
CA PRO A 215 -3.72 10.39 6.92
C PRO A 215 -2.56 11.24 7.43
N HIS A 216 -2.75 12.55 7.52
CA HIS A 216 -1.71 13.49 7.94
C HIS A 216 -1.33 13.38 9.43
N HIS A 217 -2.16 12.71 10.25
CA HIS A 217 -1.81 12.43 11.65
C HIS A 217 -1.00 11.14 11.79
N LEU A 218 -1.05 10.25 10.81
CA LEU A 218 -0.44 8.93 10.92
C LEU A 218 1.00 8.91 10.44
N ALA A 219 1.24 9.46 9.25
CA ALA A 219 2.54 9.42 8.61
C ALA A 219 2.82 10.67 7.80
N ASN A 220 4.07 11.12 7.84
CA ASN A 220 4.59 12.20 6.99
C ASN A 220 5.51 11.68 5.88
N ARG A 221 5.90 10.39 5.94
CA ARG A 221 6.73 9.76 4.91
C ARG A 221 6.39 8.30 4.78
N TRP A 222 6.43 7.79 3.55
CA TRP A 222 6.31 6.37 3.24
C TRP A 222 7.39 5.91 2.28
N ASN A 223 7.82 4.66 2.44
CA ASN A 223 8.57 3.89 1.48
C ASN A 223 7.77 2.62 1.18
N PHE A 224 7.53 2.37 -0.10
CA PHE A 224 6.89 1.15 -0.58
C PHE A 224 7.74 0.51 -1.66
N ALA A 225 7.89 -0.81 -1.61
CA ALA A 225 8.47 -1.58 -2.70
C ALA A 225 7.71 -2.89 -2.87
N ASN A 226 7.38 -3.21 -4.11
CA ASN A 226 6.77 -4.46 -4.55
C ASN A 226 7.68 -5.09 -5.61
N ILE A 227 8.16 -6.29 -5.34
CA ILE A 227 9.21 -6.94 -6.11
C ILE A 227 8.74 -8.31 -6.57
N HIS A 228 8.92 -8.60 -7.86
CA HIS A 228 8.71 -9.92 -8.46
C HIS A 228 9.92 -10.32 -9.28
N THR A 229 10.65 -11.30 -8.78
CA THR A 229 11.72 -12.00 -9.51
C THR A 229 11.13 -13.25 -10.19
N LYS A 230 11.98 -14.08 -10.78
CA LYS A 230 11.55 -15.36 -11.36
C LYS A 230 10.91 -16.24 -10.28
N ASP A 231 11.61 -16.50 -9.19
CA ASP A 231 11.20 -17.50 -8.21
C ASP A 231 10.65 -16.87 -6.91
N TYR A 232 10.94 -15.59 -6.64
CA TYR A 232 10.55 -14.90 -5.41
C TYR A 232 9.68 -13.66 -5.65
N SER A 233 8.89 -13.32 -4.63
CA SER A 233 8.22 -12.02 -4.52
C SER A 233 8.52 -11.42 -3.14
N ALA A 234 8.69 -10.10 -3.07
CA ALA A 234 8.94 -9.40 -1.82
C ALA A 234 8.12 -8.10 -1.72
N ILE A 235 7.78 -7.71 -0.49
CA ILE A 235 7.18 -6.41 -0.21
C ILE A 235 7.90 -5.71 0.92
N LEU A 236 8.00 -4.39 0.81
CA LEU A 236 8.40 -3.49 1.88
C LEU A 236 7.34 -2.40 1.98
N MET A 237 6.88 -2.13 3.19
CA MET A 237 6.01 -1.01 3.50
C MET A 237 6.47 -0.39 4.81
N GLU A 238 7.07 0.79 4.72
CA GLU A 238 7.61 1.52 5.87
C GLU A 238 7.03 2.92 5.89
N TYR A 239 6.60 3.36 7.07
CA TYR A 239 6.17 4.74 7.27
C TYR A 239 6.85 5.36 8.47
N THR A 240 6.99 6.68 8.42
CA THR A 240 7.46 7.50 9.54
C THR A 240 6.34 8.43 9.99
N THR A 241 6.07 8.43 11.29
CA THR A 241 5.02 9.25 11.87
C THR A 241 5.39 10.74 11.88
N PRO A 242 4.42 11.65 12.03
CA PRO A 242 4.69 13.06 12.30
C PRO A 242 5.50 13.29 13.60
N ALA A 243 5.91 14.55 13.81
CA ALA A 243 6.62 14.98 15.00
C ALA A 243 5.83 14.75 16.30
N SER A 244 4.49 14.82 16.25
CA SER A 244 3.60 14.54 17.40
C SER A 244 3.81 13.15 18.00
N TYR A 245 4.29 12.19 17.20
CA TYR A 245 4.59 10.82 17.61
C TYR A 245 6.12 10.52 17.64
N GLY A 246 6.94 11.57 17.74
CA GLY A 246 8.39 11.44 17.86
C GLY A 246 9.10 10.93 16.60
N LYS A 247 8.49 11.07 15.41
CA LYS A 247 9.02 10.53 14.13
C LYS A 247 9.35 9.03 14.22
N THR A 248 8.46 8.27 14.84
CA THR A 248 8.59 6.82 14.95
C THR A 248 8.46 6.19 13.56
N THR A 249 9.41 5.31 13.21
CA THR A 249 9.37 4.55 11.96
C THR A 249 8.86 3.14 12.23
N VAL A 250 7.95 2.67 11.38
CA VAL A 250 7.41 1.30 11.43
C VAL A 250 7.50 0.70 10.03
N GLY A 251 8.24 -0.40 9.91
CA GLY A 251 8.39 -1.15 8.67
C GLY A 251 7.78 -2.55 8.78
N VAL A 252 6.98 -2.94 7.78
CA VAL A 252 6.43 -4.28 7.63
C VAL A 252 6.73 -4.82 6.24
N GLY A 253 7.22 -6.05 6.18
CA GLY A 253 7.64 -6.64 4.91
C GLY A 253 7.61 -8.17 4.94
N GLY A 254 7.79 -8.75 3.77
CA GLY A 254 7.82 -10.20 3.61
C GLY A 254 8.46 -10.63 2.29
N ILE A 255 8.92 -11.88 2.27
CA ILE A 255 9.48 -12.56 1.09
C ILE A 255 8.77 -13.90 0.95
N ALA A 256 8.32 -14.24 -0.25
CA ALA A 256 7.67 -15.49 -0.56
C ALA A 256 8.30 -16.16 -1.80
N LYS A 257 8.24 -17.47 -1.82
CA LYS A 257 8.53 -18.36 -2.95
C LYS A 257 7.28 -19.20 -3.21
N ASP A 258 7.08 -19.73 -4.41
CA ASP A 258 5.87 -20.51 -4.73
C ASP A 258 5.49 -21.53 -3.64
N GLY A 259 4.27 -21.44 -3.12
CA GLY A 259 3.74 -22.27 -2.03
C GLY A 259 4.28 -21.95 -0.62
N GLU A 260 5.21 -21.02 -0.46
CA GLU A 260 5.99 -20.86 0.77
C GLU A 260 6.26 -19.40 1.15
N LEU A 261 6.03 -19.06 2.41
CA LEU A 261 6.47 -17.79 3.00
C LEU A 261 7.90 -17.96 3.55
N ILE A 262 8.85 -17.18 3.06
CA ILE A 262 10.27 -17.23 3.46
C ILE A 262 10.55 -16.29 4.63
N PHE A 263 9.92 -15.11 4.62
CA PHE A 263 10.08 -14.08 5.64
C PHE A 263 8.79 -13.29 5.81
N ALA A 264 8.48 -12.93 7.05
CA ALA A 264 7.48 -11.95 7.41
C ALA A 264 7.90 -11.26 8.70
N GLY A 265 7.98 -9.93 8.70
CA GLY A 265 8.45 -9.20 9.86
C GLY A 265 8.80 -7.75 9.57
N GLU A 266 9.67 -7.21 10.42
CA GLU A 266 10.21 -5.85 10.29
C GLU A 266 11.14 -5.76 9.07
N CYS A 267 11.00 -4.69 8.31
CA CYS A 267 11.87 -4.36 7.18
C CYS A 267 12.30 -2.90 7.28
N THR A 268 13.37 -2.52 6.60
CA THR A 268 13.89 -1.14 6.65
C THR A 268 14.17 -0.61 5.26
N ALA A 269 13.88 0.67 5.03
CA ALA A 269 14.24 1.38 3.81
C ALA A 269 15.17 2.57 4.08
N GLU A 270 16.29 2.59 3.38
CA GLU A 270 17.27 3.67 3.41
C GLU A 270 17.39 4.32 2.03
N HIS A 271 17.35 5.65 1.98
CA HIS A 271 17.71 6.42 0.79
C HIS A 271 19.20 6.80 0.91
N LEU A 272 20.06 5.96 0.32
CA LEU A 272 21.52 6.11 0.42
C LEU A 272 22.01 7.42 -0.24
N THR A 273 21.37 7.81 -1.35
CA THR A 273 21.55 9.12 -1.97
C THR A 273 20.22 9.66 -2.47
N SER A 274 20.12 10.98 -2.54
CA SER A 274 18.94 11.67 -3.05
C SER A 274 19.35 12.96 -3.76
N MET A 275 18.46 13.46 -4.61
CA MET A 275 18.56 14.82 -5.14
C MET A 275 18.55 15.81 -3.98
N ARG A 276 19.22 16.95 -4.17
CA ARG A 276 19.24 18.01 -3.16
C ARG A 276 17.82 18.52 -2.92
N GLU A 277 17.42 18.56 -1.65
CA GLU A 277 16.17 19.18 -1.23
C GLU A 277 16.13 20.66 -1.63
N THR A 278 14.97 21.12 -2.10
CA THR A 278 14.75 22.52 -2.44
C THR A 278 13.56 23.06 -1.65
N PRO A 279 13.41 24.39 -1.50
CA PRO A 279 12.22 24.98 -0.86
C PRO A 279 10.89 24.64 -1.56
N HIS A 280 10.93 23.99 -2.72
CA HIS A 280 9.78 23.69 -3.55
C HIS A 280 9.63 22.20 -3.85
N ASP A 281 10.56 21.35 -3.40
CA ASP A 281 10.56 19.93 -3.75
C ASP A 281 11.29 19.07 -2.72
N TRP A 282 10.79 17.85 -2.57
CA TRP A 282 11.37 16.83 -1.69
C TRP A 282 12.62 16.21 -2.31
N PRO A 283 13.56 15.69 -1.50
CA PRO A 283 14.75 15.03 -2.02
C PRO A 283 14.36 13.71 -2.73
N GLU A 284 14.26 13.75 -4.06
CA GLU A 284 13.99 12.58 -4.92
C GLU A 284 15.07 11.51 -4.69
N PRO A 285 14.71 10.29 -4.23
CA PRO A 285 15.69 9.22 -4.01
C PRO A 285 16.41 8.79 -5.30
N ARG A 286 17.71 8.49 -5.18
CA ARG A 286 18.56 8.05 -6.31
C ARG A 286 19.13 6.66 -6.09
N THR A 287 19.69 6.39 -4.92
CA THR A 287 20.14 5.04 -4.55
C THR A 287 19.46 4.59 -3.27
N ILE A 288 19.12 3.31 -3.20
CA ILE A 288 18.36 2.73 -2.09
C ILE A 288 19.07 1.53 -1.48
N LEU A 289 18.66 1.22 -0.26
CA LEU A 289 18.93 -0.03 0.42
C LEU A 289 17.66 -0.45 1.15
N TRP A 290 17.10 -1.59 0.76
CA TRP A 290 15.94 -2.21 1.37
C TRP A 290 16.37 -3.53 1.99
N LYS A 291 15.97 -3.79 3.24
CA LYS A 291 16.38 -4.98 3.97
C LYS A 291 15.21 -5.69 4.64
N TRP A 292 15.33 -7.01 4.68
CA TRP A 292 14.47 -7.94 5.40
C TRP A 292 15.36 -8.82 6.28
N ASP A 293 15.42 -8.50 7.57
CA ASP A 293 16.28 -9.19 8.53
C ASP A 293 15.43 -9.88 9.59
N GLY A 294 15.62 -11.19 9.76
CA GLY A 294 14.99 -11.91 10.86
C GLY A 294 15.24 -13.40 10.80
N GLN A 295 14.22 -14.19 11.12
CA GLN A 295 14.37 -15.64 11.24
C GLN A 295 13.15 -16.38 10.68
N LYS A 296 13.40 -17.59 10.18
CA LYS A 296 12.40 -18.59 9.82
C LYS A 296 12.84 -19.94 10.35
N ASP A 297 12.00 -20.59 11.14
CA ASP A 297 12.25 -21.92 11.72
C ASP A 297 13.62 -22.01 12.44
N GLY A 298 14.02 -20.94 13.14
CA GLY A 298 15.30 -20.83 13.83
C GLY A 298 16.52 -20.55 12.95
N LYS A 299 16.37 -20.49 11.62
CA LYS A 299 17.41 -20.06 10.69
C LYS A 299 17.34 -18.55 10.48
N ALA A 300 18.49 -17.88 10.46
CA ALA A 300 18.57 -16.47 10.07
C ALA A 300 18.15 -16.31 8.60
N VAL A 301 17.36 -15.28 8.32
CA VAL A 301 16.99 -14.86 6.95
C VAL A 301 17.49 -13.43 6.79
N HIS A 302 18.26 -13.22 5.72
CA HIS A 302 18.69 -11.90 5.27
C HIS A 302 18.24 -11.72 3.82
N GLY A 303 17.42 -10.71 3.57
CA GLY A 303 17.03 -10.25 2.25
C GLY A 303 17.53 -8.83 2.02
N GLU A 304 18.04 -8.53 0.83
CA GLU A 304 18.50 -7.18 0.47
C GLU A 304 18.16 -6.84 -0.99
N ILE A 305 17.77 -5.59 -1.22
CA ILE A 305 17.89 -4.92 -2.52
C ILE A 305 18.70 -3.65 -2.31
N ARG A 306 19.76 -3.49 -3.11
CA ARG A 306 20.62 -2.31 -3.08
C ARG A 306 20.99 -1.91 -4.50
N GLY A 307 20.77 -0.65 -4.84
CA GLY A 307 21.08 -0.19 -6.20
C GLY A 307 20.63 1.24 -6.48
N GLU A 308 20.88 1.67 -7.71
CA GLU A 308 20.36 2.91 -8.26
C GLU A 308 18.92 2.71 -8.76
N LEU A 309 18.03 3.62 -8.38
CA LEU A 309 16.68 3.66 -8.91
C LEU A 309 16.69 4.14 -10.38
N PRO A 310 15.79 3.63 -11.22
CA PRO A 310 15.61 4.13 -12.57
C PRO A 310 15.23 5.63 -12.58
N ALA A 311 15.13 6.20 -13.79
CA ALA A 311 14.36 7.42 -13.92
C ALA A 311 12.95 7.20 -13.34
N LYS A 312 12.48 8.15 -12.53
CA LYS A 312 11.13 8.09 -11.98
C LYS A 312 10.11 7.86 -13.09
N SER A 313 9.16 6.96 -12.85
CA SER A 313 8.07 6.69 -13.78
C SER A 313 6.99 7.77 -13.64
N ASP A 314 6.72 8.22 -12.41
CA ASP A 314 5.70 9.23 -12.14
C ASP A 314 6.13 10.16 -10.99
N ARG A 315 5.51 11.33 -10.95
CA ARG A 315 5.53 12.25 -9.81
C ARG A 315 4.11 12.71 -9.53
N VAL A 316 3.46 12.03 -8.60
CA VAL A 316 2.07 12.29 -8.25
C VAL A 316 2.00 13.49 -7.32
N ASP A 317 1.25 14.51 -7.73
CA ASP A 317 0.79 15.58 -6.85
C ASP A 317 -0.50 15.10 -6.16
N VAL A 318 -0.39 14.68 -4.90
CA VAL A 318 -1.51 14.09 -4.17
C VAL A 318 -2.66 15.10 -4.07
N LEU A 319 -2.37 16.40 -3.94
CA LEU A 319 -3.43 17.40 -3.88
C LEU A 319 -4.18 17.49 -5.19
N ALA A 320 -3.51 17.41 -6.34
CA ALA A 320 -4.17 17.49 -7.65
C ALA A 320 -5.28 16.44 -7.80
N HIS A 321 -5.09 15.25 -7.23
CA HIS A 321 -6.01 14.12 -7.33
C HIS A 321 -7.12 14.08 -6.27
N LEU A 322 -7.12 14.99 -5.29
CA LEU A 322 -8.16 15.01 -4.27
C LEU A 322 -9.47 15.69 -4.76
N PRO A 323 -10.65 15.21 -4.31
CA PRO A 323 -11.90 15.92 -4.49
C PRO A 323 -11.86 17.34 -3.92
N GLY A 324 -12.61 18.27 -4.52
CA GLY A 324 -12.58 19.70 -4.16
C GLY A 324 -12.83 20.00 -2.67
N PHE A 325 -13.70 19.23 -2.02
CA PHE A 325 -13.98 19.40 -0.59
C PHE A 325 -12.80 18.96 0.31
N VAL A 326 -11.97 18.01 -0.12
CA VAL A 326 -10.76 17.61 0.64
C VAL A 326 -9.64 18.63 0.44
N LYS A 327 -9.51 19.16 -0.78
CA LYS A 327 -8.57 20.26 -1.09
C LYS A 327 -8.79 21.48 -0.20
N SER A 328 -10.05 21.84 0.09
CA SER A 328 -10.36 22.98 0.96
C SER A 328 -10.03 22.72 2.43
N PHE A 329 -10.06 21.46 2.91
CA PHE A 329 -9.60 21.11 4.26
C PHE A 329 -8.08 21.20 4.40
N ILE A 330 -7.33 20.70 3.41
CA ILE A 330 -5.86 20.69 3.45
C ILE A 330 -5.27 22.09 3.19
N GLY A 331 -5.84 22.82 2.22
CA GLY A 331 -5.36 24.15 1.82
C GLY A 331 -5.50 25.24 2.89
N HIS A 332 -6.35 25.05 3.90
CA HIS A 332 -6.51 26.00 5.01
C HIS A 332 -5.70 25.65 6.26
N ALA A 333 -5.28 24.39 6.42
CA ALA A 333 -4.63 23.93 7.65
C ALA A 333 -3.09 23.90 7.54
N THR A 334 -2.54 23.68 6.35
CA THR A 334 -1.12 23.31 6.24
C THR A 334 -0.57 23.60 4.84
N GLY A 335 0.58 24.29 4.74
CA GLY A 335 1.28 24.54 3.47
C GLY A 335 1.93 23.30 2.82
N LEU A 336 1.40 22.10 3.09
CA LEU A 336 1.97 20.83 2.67
C LEU A 336 1.90 20.70 1.15
N LYS A 337 2.94 20.09 0.59
CA LYS A 337 2.96 19.67 -0.81
C LYS A 337 3.21 18.17 -0.84
N PRO A 338 2.17 17.35 -0.62
CA PRO A 338 2.32 15.92 -0.62
C PRO A 338 2.68 15.41 -2.02
N HIS A 339 3.81 14.72 -2.11
CA HIS A 339 4.35 14.19 -3.36
C HIS A 339 4.66 12.70 -3.23
N ILE A 340 4.42 11.96 -4.30
CA ILE A 340 4.83 10.56 -4.42
C ILE A 340 5.73 10.44 -5.64
N PHE A 341 6.97 10.04 -5.44
CA PHE A 341 7.84 9.60 -6.53
C PHE A 341 7.58 8.11 -6.76
N GLN A 342 7.25 7.75 -8.00
CA GLN A 342 7.07 6.35 -8.38
C GLN A 342 8.23 5.92 -9.28
N TYR A 343 8.64 4.66 -9.14
CA TYR A 343 9.71 4.06 -9.93
C TYR A 343 9.26 2.70 -10.43
N LEU A 344 9.63 2.40 -11.67
CA LEU A 344 9.43 1.09 -12.30
C LEU A 344 10.76 0.61 -12.85
N SER A 345 11.20 -0.55 -12.39
CA SER A 345 12.34 -1.28 -12.94
C SER A 345 11.87 -2.66 -13.39
N ASN A 346 12.39 -3.14 -14.51
CA ASN A 346 12.11 -4.50 -14.98
C ASN A 346 13.16 -5.51 -14.52
N ASP A 347 14.43 -5.10 -14.46
CA ASP A 347 15.58 -5.99 -14.26
C ASP A 347 16.82 -5.31 -13.65
N GLN A 348 16.78 -4.01 -13.32
CA GLN A 348 17.98 -3.27 -12.87
C GLN A 348 18.34 -3.52 -11.40
N LEU A 349 17.38 -4.03 -10.62
CA LEU A 349 17.54 -4.29 -9.19
C LEU A 349 17.46 -5.79 -8.94
N GLU A 350 18.41 -6.29 -8.16
CA GLU A 350 18.49 -7.70 -7.77
C GLU A 350 18.04 -7.89 -6.33
N LEU A 351 17.15 -8.86 -6.11
CA LEU A 351 16.80 -9.35 -4.78
C LEU A 351 17.79 -10.43 -4.37
N LYS A 352 18.53 -10.15 -3.30
CA LYS A 352 19.45 -11.08 -2.65
C LYS A 352 18.79 -11.71 -1.44
N ILE A 353 18.93 -13.03 -1.29
CA ILE A 353 18.34 -13.79 -0.17
C ILE A 353 19.35 -14.81 0.35
N LYS A 354 19.56 -14.82 1.67
CA LYS A 354 20.38 -15.79 2.38
C LYS A 354 19.57 -16.38 3.55
N VAL A 355 19.45 -17.71 3.60
CA VAL A 355 18.71 -18.43 4.66
C VAL A 355 19.63 -19.45 5.34
N GLY A 356 20.02 -19.19 6.59
CA GLY A 356 20.97 -20.02 7.35
C GLY A 356 22.27 -20.26 6.56
N ASP A 357 22.64 -21.54 6.40
CA ASP A 357 23.85 -21.94 5.68
C ASP A 357 23.63 -22.16 4.17
N GLU A 358 22.40 -22.03 3.67
CA GLU A 358 22.06 -22.25 2.26
C GLU A 358 22.76 -21.19 1.37
N PRO A 359 23.18 -21.51 0.13
CA PRO A 359 23.83 -20.54 -0.75
C PRO A 359 23.00 -19.25 -0.91
N GLU A 360 23.68 -18.09 -1.00
CA GLU A 360 22.99 -16.85 -1.32
C GLU A 360 22.41 -16.93 -2.73
N ILE A 361 21.16 -16.49 -2.86
CA ILE A 361 20.47 -16.36 -4.13
C ILE A 361 20.47 -14.88 -4.50
N SER A 362 20.70 -14.58 -5.78
CA SER A 362 20.55 -13.23 -6.35
C SER A 362 19.72 -13.33 -7.62
N GLU A 363 18.57 -12.66 -7.68
CA GLU A 363 17.70 -12.67 -8.85
C GLU A 363 17.30 -11.24 -9.25
N PRO A 364 17.46 -10.87 -10.54
CA PRO A 364 16.86 -9.64 -11.04
C PRO A 364 15.34 -9.76 -11.02
N GLY A 365 14.66 -8.66 -10.75
CA GLY A 365 13.21 -8.65 -10.70
C GLY A 365 12.58 -7.34 -11.13
N LYS A 366 11.30 -7.44 -11.45
CA LYS A 366 10.43 -6.29 -11.64
C LYS A 366 10.21 -5.64 -10.28
N VAL A 367 10.43 -4.33 -10.22
CA VAL A 367 10.26 -3.51 -9.02
C VAL A 367 9.33 -2.38 -9.35
N PHE A 368 8.24 -2.27 -8.58
CA PHE A 368 7.52 -1.02 -8.42
C PHE A 368 7.83 -0.48 -7.03
N SER A 369 8.16 0.79 -6.92
CA SER A 369 8.39 1.42 -5.62
C SER A 369 7.89 2.85 -5.57
N GLU A 370 7.50 3.27 -4.38
CA GLU A 370 7.05 4.62 -4.09
C GLU A 370 7.84 5.22 -2.93
N ALA A 371 8.20 6.50 -3.07
CA ALA A 371 8.69 7.34 -1.98
C ALA A 371 7.73 8.51 -1.80
N THR A 372 7.02 8.52 -0.69
CA THR A 372 5.98 9.50 -0.40
C THR A 372 6.44 10.47 0.68
N PHE A 373 6.12 11.74 0.48
CA PHE A 373 6.35 12.81 1.42
C PHE A 373 5.07 13.59 1.62
N ILE A 374 4.65 13.77 2.87
CA ILE A 374 3.39 14.39 3.32
C ILE A 374 3.75 15.34 4.47
N SER A 375 4.42 16.45 4.16
CA SER A 375 4.79 17.48 5.14
C SER A 375 4.79 18.87 4.56
#